data_AF-A0A973CLF0-F1
#
_entry.id   AF-A0A973CLF0-F1
#
_cell.length_a   1.000
_cell.length_b   1.000
_cell.length_c   1.000
_cell.angle_alpha   90.00
_cell.angle_beta   90.00
_cell.angle_gamma   90.00
#
_symmetry.space_group_name_H-M   'P 1'
#
loop_
_entity.id
_entity.type
_entity.pdbx_description
1 polymer ?
#
loop_
_entity_poly.entity_id
_entity_poly.type
_entity_poly.pdbx_seq_one_letter_code
_entity_poly.pdbx_strand_id
1 'polypeptide(L)'
;MDKRFELKSDFESAGDQEQAIRKLTESIRSGDRYQTLHGVTGSGKTFTMAKIIENLQRPTLILSHNKTLAAQLYSEFKHFFPDNAVDFFISYYDYYLPEAYIPQTDTFIDKDSHINEEIEKLRLAATSSLSERRDVIIVASVSCIYGLGDPKDFRSLSVTVECGEEMSRNEFVRALIYLHYNRNDIAPKRGEFRVSGDTVDVFLAYEDSVLRVEFWGDDVEQITKRDTLTLELEMELKKSTVFPASHFAMPEERVKSAEEAILSELAEQVKVFEKQGRLVEAQRIYQRTMYDIEMMRELGFCNGIENYSRHLAKRDAGSRPWTLLDYFDEDWLLMVDESHVTLSQVRAMYKADQSRK
;
A
#
# COMPACT_ATOMS: atom_id res chain seq x y z
N MET A 1 23.49 2.44 6.22
CA MET A 1 23.95 2.72 4.85
C MET A 1 22.87 2.23 3.93
N ASP A 2 22.29 3.08 3.10
CA ASP A 2 21.27 2.68 2.14
C ASP A 2 21.85 1.58 1.23
N LYS A 3 21.18 0.43 1.18
CA LYS A 3 21.53 -0.65 0.26
C LYS A 3 21.43 -0.12 -1.18
N ARG A 4 22.33 -0.60 -2.05
CA ARG A 4 22.36 -0.25 -3.47
C ARG A 4 21.68 -1.34 -4.29
N PHE A 5 21.12 -0.98 -5.44
CA PHE A 5 20.68 -1.97 -6.43
C PHE A 5 21.88 -2.72 -6.97
N GLU A 6 21.82 -4.05 -6.93
CA GLU A 6 22.85 -4.97 -7.42
C GLU A 6 22.21 -5.93 -8.43
N LEU A 7 22.47 -5.71 -9.72
CA LEU A 7 21.92 -6.56 -10.78
C LEU A 7 22.72 -7.87 -10.86
N LYS A 8 22.05 -8.99 -10.61
CA LYS A 8 22.59 -10.34 -10.83
C LYS A 8 22.03 -10.91 -12.13
N SER A 9 22.92 -11.22 -13.06
CA SER A 9 22.56 -11.82 -14.34
C SER A 9 23.75 -12.51 -14.98
N ASP A 10 23.49 -13.65 -15.64
CA ASP A 10 24.46 -14.32 -16.51
C ASP A 10 24.57 -13.67 -17.90
N PHE A 11 23.71 -12.68 -18.20
CA PHE A 11 23.67 -11.97 -19.48
C PHE A 11 24.50 -10.69 -19.43
N GLU A 12 25.26 -10.45 -20.51
CA GLU A 12 25.88 -9.15 -20.78
C GLU A 12 25.02 -8.35 -21.77
N SER A 13 25.11 -7.02 -21.71
CA SER A 13 24.45 -6.16 -22.68
C SER A 13 24.99 -6.43 -24.08
N ALA A 14 24.11 -6.67 -25.05
CA ALA A 14 24.50 -7.00 -26.43
C ALA A 14 23.77 -6.14 -27.46
N GLY A 15 24.38 -6.00 -28.64
CA GLY A 15 23.82 -5.21 -29.75
C GLY A 15 23.57 -3.75 -29.35
N ASP A 16 22.38 -3.24 -29.66
CA ASP A 16 22.02 -1.84 -29.40
C ASP A 16 21.72 -1.54 -27.91
N GLN A 17 21.66 -2.56 -27.04
CA GLN A 17 21.34 -2.38 -25.62
C GLN A 17 22.34 -1.47 -24.91
N GLU A 18 23.64 -1.66 -25.14
CA GLU A 18 24.68 -0.86 -24.46
C GLU A 18 24.52 0.64 -24.77
N GLN A 19 24.28 0.97 -26.04
CA GLN A 19 24.05 2.35 -26.46
C GLN A 19 22.75 2.90 -25.88
N ALA A 20 21.67 2.12 -25.86
CA ALA A 20 20.38 2.53 -25.31
C ALA A 20 20.48 2.79 -23.79
N ILE A 21 21.08 1.88 -23.03
CA ILE A 21 21.31 2.00 -21.59
C ILE A 21 22.10 3.28 -21.31
N ARG A 22 23.22 3.49 -22.01
CA ARG A 22 24.07 4.66 -21.83
C ARG A 22 23.32 5.96 -22.10
N LYS A 23 22.69 6.09 -23.27
CA LYS A 23 21.97 7.32 -23.68
C LYS A 23 20.83 7.66 -22.71
N LEU A 24 20.02 6.67 -22.33
CA LEU A 24 18.90 6.88 -21.42
C LEU A 24 19.38 7.22 -20.00
N THR A 25 20.41 6.54 -19.51
CA THR A 25 21.02 6.86 -18.21
C THR A 25 21.56 8.28 -18.18
N GLU A 26 22.34 8.68 -19.18
CA GLU A 26 22.93 10.03 -19.29
C GLU A 26 21.84 11.11 -19.37
N SER A 27 20.80 10.89 -20.17
CA SER A 27 19.69 11.84 -20.33
C SER A 27 18.86 12.00 -19.03
N ILE A 28 18.59 10.92 -18.30
CA ILE A 28 17.91 11.00 -17.00
C ILE A 28 18.79 11.72 -15.97
N ARG A 29 20.12 11.49 -15.99
CA ARG A 29 21.06 12.21 -15.12
C ARG A 29 21.18 13.69 -15.46
N SER A 30 21.00 14.10 -16.72
CA SER A 30 20.94 15.52 -17.10
C SER A 30 19.64 16.22 -16.73
N GLY A 31 18.68 15.51 -16.14
CA GLY A 31 17.41 16.06 -15.67
C GLY A 31 16.28 16.01 -16.69
N ASP A 32 16.45 15.30 -17.81
CA ASP A 32 15.39 15.16 -18.79
C ASP A 32 14.27 14.26 -18.26
N ARG A 33 13.06 14.81 -18.19
CA ARG A 33 11.93 14.18 -17.50
C ARG A 33 11.29 13.01 -18.25
N TYR A 34 11.29 13.05 -19.60
CA TYR A 34 10.56 12.09 -20.42
C TYR A 34 11.47 11.46 -21.46
N GLN A 35 11.65 10.15 -21.36
CA GLN A 35 12.42 9.36 -22.31
C GLN A 35 11.58 8.22 -22.86
N THR A 36 11.91 7.74 -24.06
CA THR A 36 11.22 6.61 -24.69
C THR A 36 12.25 5.60 -25.21
N LEU A 37 12.18 4.38 -24.68
CA LEU A 37 12.93 3.24 -25.21
C LEU A 37 12.14 2.62 -26.36
N HIS A 38 12.56 2.91 -27.60
CA HIS A 38 12.01 2.26 -28.80
C HIS A 38 12.68 0.90 -29.03
N GLY A 39 12.24 -0.12 -28.29
CA GLY A 39 12.72 -1.50 -28.46
C GLY A 39 11.74 -2.37 -29.24
N VAL A 40 12.25 -3.19 -30.17
CA VAL A 40 11.45 -4.25 -30.82
C VAL A 40 11.14 -5.39 -29.84
N THR A 41 10.08 -6.15 -30.05
CA THR A 41 9.75 -7.32 -29.23
C THR A 41 10.92 -8.32 -29.23
N GLY A 42 11.26 -8.86 -28.06
CA GLY A 42 12.38 -9.80 -27.90
C GLY A 42 13.76 -9.16 -27.79
N SER A 43 13.88 -7.82 -27.85
CA SER A 43 15.17 -7.11 -27.71
C SER A 43 15.75 -7.05 -26.28
N GLY A 44 15.13 -7.72 -25.30
CA GLY A 44 15.57 -7.66 -23.90
C GLY A 44 15.28 -6.31 -23.23
N LYS A 45 14.09 -5.73 -23.45
CA LYS A 45 13.66 -4.45 -22.86
C LYS A 45 13.74 -4.47 -21.33
N THR A 46 13.33 -5.56 -20.68
CA THR A 46 13.40 -5.68 -19.22
C THR A 46 14.84 -5.61 -18.70
N PHE A 47 15.77 -6.31 -19.34
CA PHE A 47 17.19 -6.26 -18.95
C PHE A 47 17.78 -4.85 -19.12
N THR A 48 17.40 -4.17 -20.21
CA THR A 48 17.77 -2.76 -20.45
C THR A 48 17.24 -1.86 -19.33
N MET A 49 15.97 -2.04 -18.93
CA MET A 49 15.37 -1.32 -17.79
C MET A 49 16.10 -1.61 -16.48
N ALA A 50 16.42 -2.88 -16.18
CA ALA A 50 17.17 -3.27 -15.00
C ALA A 50 18.54 -2.59 -14.93
N LYS A 51 19.30 -2.57 -16.03
CA LYS A 51 20.59 -1.85 -16.10
C LYS A 51 20.43 -0.34 -15.87
N ILE A 52 19.35 0.26 -16.33
CA ILE A 52 19.06 1.68 -16.06
C ILE A 52 18.80 1.91 -14.56
N ILE A 53 18.03 1.03 -13.90
CA ILE A 53 17.78 1.10 -12.45
C ILE A 53 19.10 0.97 -11.68
N GLU A 54 19.92 -0.03 -12.00
CA GLU A 54 21.25 -0.23 -11.42
C GLU A 54 22.16 1.00 -11.61
N ASN A 55 22.14 1.63 -12.78
CA ASN A 55 22.97 2.81 -13.03
C ASN A 55 22.49 4.05 -12.25
N LEU A 56 21.17 4.21 -12.09
CA LEU A 56 20.59 5.42 -11.51
C LEU A 56 20.44 5.34 -9.99
N GLN A 57 20.35 4.14 -9.42
CA GLN A 57 20.25 3.93 -7.97
C GLN A 57 19.07 4.68 -7.33
N ARG A 58 17.90 4.60 -7.97
CA ARG A 58 16.66 5.28 -7.56
C ARG A 58 15.52 4.28 -7.36
N PRO A 59 14.69 4.45 -6.31
CA PRO A 59 13.44 3.71 -6.18
C PRO A 59 12.65 3.78 -7.49
N THR A 60 12.12 2.65 -7.94
CA THR A 60 11.49 2.58 -9.28
C THR A 60 10.10 1.98 -9.20
N LEU A 61 9.12 2.66 -9.77
CA LEU A 61 7.79 2.13 -10.04
C LEU A 61 7.74 1.66 -11.50
N ILE A 62 7.37 0.40 -11.71
CA ILE A 62 7.17 -0.19 -13.03
C ILE A 62 5.67 -0.41 -13.21
N LEU A 63 5.07 0.32 -14.15
CA LEU A 63 3.64 0.29 -14.41
C LEU A 63 3.32 -0.57 -15.63
N SER A 64 2.48 -1.59 -15.45
CA SER A 64 1.96 -2.43 -16.55
C SER A 64 0.43 -2.42 -16.59
N HIS A 65 -0.14 -2.54 -17.80
CA HIS A 65 -1.58 -2.41 -18.01
C HIS A 65 -2.40 -3.64 -17.63
N ASN A 66 -1.76 -4.79 -17.39
CA ASN A 66 -2.46 -6.03 -17.03
C ASN A 66 -1.71 -6.85 -15.97
N LYS A 67 -2.46 -7.69 -15.24
CA LYS A 67 -1.92 -8.49 -14.12
C LYS A 67 -0.89 -9.53 -14.58
N THR A 68 -1.04 -10.10 -15.77
CA THR A 68 -0.17 -11.15 -16.30
C THR A 68 1.23 -10.62 -16.64
N LEU A 69 1.32 -9.52 -17.38
CA LEU A 69 2.59 -8.87 -17.69
C LEU A 69 3.22 -8.30 -16.42
N ALA A 70 2.43 -7.73 -15.52
CA ALA A 70 2.94 -7.28 -14.22
C ALA A 70 3.59 -8.45 -13.44
N ALA A 71 2.95 -9.62 -13.39
CA ALA A 71 3.52 -10.80 -12.71
C ALA A 71 4.80 -11.31 -13.39
N GLN A 72 4.86 -11.29 -14.73
CA GLN A 72 6.06 -11.64 -15.50
C GLN A 72 7.22 -10.69 -15.17
N LEU A 73 6.98 -9.37 -15.24
CA LEU A 73 7.96 -8.35 -14.90
C LEU A 73 8.42 -8.51 -13.44
N TYR A 74 7.48 -8.71 -12.51
CA TYR A 74 7.81 -8.95 -11.10
C TYR A 74 8.76 -10.15 -10.93
N SER A 75 8.49 -11.28 -11.60
CA SER A 75 9.37 -12.45 -11.58
C SER A 75 10.74 -12.17 -12.19
N GLU A 76 10.80 -11.46 -13.32
CA GLU A 76 12.06 -11.09 -13.98
C GLU A 76 12.90 -10.15 -13.10
N PHE A 77 12.30 -9.11 -12.54
CA PHE A 77 12.99 -8.17 -11.65
C PHE A 77 13.43 -8.84 -10.35
N LYS A 78 12.66 -9.77 -9.78
CA LYS A 78 13.07 -10.52 -8.60
C LYS A 78 14.28 -11.43 -8.88
N HIS A 79 14.37 -11.98 -10.09
CA HIS A 79 15.55 -12.73 -10.53
C HIS A 79 16.77 -11.82 -10.74
N PHE A 80 16.55 -10.63 -11.32
CA PHE A 80 17.60 -9.64 -11.55
C PHE A 80 18.12 -8.99 -10.27
N PHE A 81 17.28 -8.77 -9.26
CA PHE A 81 17.64 -8.07 -8.03
C PHE A 81 17.27 -8.89 -6.77
N PRO A 82 17.88 -10.07 -6.57
CA PRO A 82 17.47 -10.98 -5.50
C PRO A 82 17.79 -10.47 -4.08
N ASP A 83 18.70 -9.50 -3.94
CA ASP A 83 19.11 -8.92 -2.66
C ASP A 83 18.44 -7.55 -2.37
N ASN A 84 17.69 -7.01 -3.34
CA ASN A 84 16.95 -5.76 -3.23
C ASN A 84 15.46 -6.01 -2.98
N ALA A 85 14.72 -4.97 -2.58
CA ALA A 85 13.27 -5.10 -2.43
C ALA A 85 12.62 -5.01 -3.81
N VAL A 86 12.13 -6.14 -4.31
CA VAL A 86 11.28 -6.20 -5.49
C VAL A 86 9.89 -6.60 -5.01
N ASP A 87 8.95 -5.68 -5.10
CA ASP A 87 7.60 -5.79 -4.55
C ASP A 87 6.52 -5.72 -5.63
N PHE A 88 5.31 -6.16 -5.31
CA PHE A 88 4.21 -6.31 -6.25
C PHE A 88 2.95 -5.58 -5.77
N PHE A 89 2.42 -4.68 -6.60
CA PHE A 89 1.30 -3.80 -6.22
C PHE A 89 0.20 -3.78 -7.28
N ILE A 90 -0.70 -4.76 -7.19
CA ILE A 90 -1.89 -4.83 -8.04
C ILE A 90 -3.16 -4.79 -7.18
N SER A 91 -4.33 -4.77 -7.82
CA SER A 91 -5.60 -4.94 -7.08
C SER A 91 -5.59 -6.30 -6.37
N TYR A 92 -5.78 -6.25 -5.05
CA TYR A 92 -5.96 -7.40 -4.17
C TYR A 92 -7.33 -8.07 -4.27
N TYR A 93 -8.23 -7.57 -5.12
CA TYR A 93 -9.50 -8.24 -5.33
C TYR A 93 -9.35 -9.34 -6.38
N ASP A 94 -9.72 -10.57 -6.00
CA ASP A 94 -9.95 -11.67 -6.95
C ASP A 94 -11.26 -11.43 -7.70
N TYR A 95 -12.27 -10.96 -6.95
CA TYR A 95 -13.56 -10.54 -7.45
C TYR A 95 -13.92 -9.19 -6.84
N TYR A 96 -14.43 -8.28 -7.66
CA TYR A 96 -14.87 -6.96 -7.22
C TYR A 96 -16.09 -6.52 -8.02
N LEU A 97 -17.20 -6.38 -7.32
CA LEU A 97 -18.42 -5.73 -7.78
C LEU A 97 -18.52 -4.38 -7.07
N PRO A 98 -18.39 -3.26 -7.80
CA PRO A 98 -18.53 -1.96 -7.18
C PRO A 98 -19.98 -1.70 -6.79
N GLU A 99 -20.16 -0.91 -5.74
CA GLU A 99 -21.45 -0.28 -5.45
C GLU A 99 -21.90 0.56 -6.65
N ALA A 100 -23.15 0.37 -7.05
CA ALA A 100 -23.78 1.08 -8.16
C ALA A 100 -25.30 1.16 -7.98
N TYR A 101 -25.90 2.20 -8.54
CA TYR A 101 -27.35 2.35 -8.63
C TYR A 101 -27.75 2.46 -10.10
N ILE A 102 -28.73 1.66 -10.53
CA ILE A 102 -29.26 1.63 -11.90
C ILE A 102 -30.61 2.35 -11.92
N PRO A 103 -30.69 3.61 -12.39
CA PRO A 103 -31.92 4.40 -12.31
C PRO A 103 -33.07 3.80 -13.13
N GLN A 104 -32.77 3.14 -14.25
CA GLN A 104 -33.80 2.58 -15.15
C GLN A 104 -34.63 1.48 -14.50
N THR A 105 -34.06 0.76 -13.54
CA THR A 105 -34.68 -0.39 -12.87
C THR A 105 -34.85 -0.18 -11.36
N ASP A 106 -34.54 1.02 -10.84
CA ASP A 106 -34.51 1.33 -9.40
C ASP A 106 -33.77 0.25 -8.59
N THR A 107 -32.63 -0.21 -9.12
CA THR A 107 -31.87 -1.31 -8.54
C THR A 107 -30.59 -0.79 -7.91
N PHE A 108 -30.45 -1.02 -6.61
CA PHE A 108 -29.21 -0.81 -5.89
C PHE A 108 -28.41 -2.12 -5.87
N ILE A 109 -27.14 -2.04 -6.26
CA ILE A 109 -26.19 -3.14 -6.24
C ILE A 109 -25.21 -2.85 -5.11
N ASP A 110 -25.27 -3.67 -4.06
CA ASP A 110 -24.31 -3.62 -2.96
C ASP A 110 -22.89 -3.91 -3.46
N LYS A 111 -21.90 -3.31 -2.79
CA LYS A 111 -20.51 -3.68 -2.97
C LYS A 111 -20.33 -5.13 -2.52
N ASP A 112 -19.75 -5.94 -3.40
CA ASP A 112 -19.36 -7.31 -3.08
C ASP A 112 -17.94 -7.55 -3.59
N SER A 113 -17.08 -8.14 -2.75
CA SER A 113 -15.68 -8.30 -3.10
C SER A 113 -15.04 -9.44 -2.33
N HIS A 114 -14.11 -10.13 -3.00
CA HIS A 114 -13.26 -11.15 -2.39
C HIS A 114 -11.82 -10.68 -2.42
N ILE A 115 -11.22 -10.52 -1.24
CA ILE A 115 -9.83 -10.09 -1.07
C ILE A 115 -8.92 -11.32 -1.14
N ASN A 116 -7.84 -11.19 -1.89
CA ASN A 116 -6.74 -12.12 -1.94
C ASN A 116 -5.68 -11.71 -0.90
N GLU A 117 -5.63 -12.44 0.21
CA GLU A 117 -4.73 -12.15 1.34
C GLU A 117 -3.24 -12.12 0.93
N GLU A 118 -2.85 -12.91 -0.07
CA GLU A 118 -1.46 -12.94 -0.55
C GLU A 118 -1.10 -11.67 -1.32
N ILE A 119 -2.01 -11.15 -2.16
CA ILE A 119 -1.80 -9.86 -2.83
C ILE A 119 -1.88 -8.71 -1.83
N GLU A 120 -2.74 -8.78 -0.82
CA GLU A 120 -2.79 -7.79 0.25
C GLU A 120 -1.46 -7.70 1.00
N LYS A 121 -0.88 -8.84 1.39
CA LYS A 121 0.47 -8.89 1.97
C LYS A 121 1.48 -8.19 1.06
N LEU A 122 1.52 -8.53 -0.23
CA LEU A 122 2.48 -7.95 -1.18
C LEU A 122 2.31 -6.42 -1.33
N ARG A 123 1.07 -5.92 -1.24
CA ARG A 123 0.80 -4.47 -1.25
C ARG A 123 1.31 -3.78 0.02
N LEU A 124 1.11 -4.39 1.18
CA LEU A 124 1.64 -3.88 2.45
C LEU A 124 3.17 -3.91 2.42
N ALA A 125 3.77 -4.99 1.90
CA ALA A 125 5.21 -5.11 1.67
C ALA A 125 5.76 -3.94 0.86
N ALA A 126 5.14 -3.62 -0.27
CA ALA A 126 5.55 -2.51 -1.12
C ALA A 126 5.59 -1.15 -0.37
N THR A 127 4.55 -0.83 0.42
CA THR A 127 4.49 0.43 1.18
C THR A 127 5.43 0.45 2.39
N SER A 128 5.63 -0.69 3.04
CA SER A 128 6.60 -0.85 4.14
C SER A 128 8.04 -0.74 3.63
N SER A 129 8.38 -1.40 2.51
CA SER A 129 9.67 -1.29 1.85
C SER A 129 10.03 0.15 1.49
N LEU A 130 9.11 0.91 0.89
CA LEU A 130 9.31 2.34 0.60
C LEU A 130 9.52 3.21 1.85
N SER A 131 9.09 2.74 3.02
CA SER A 131 9.25 3.45 4.28
C SER A 131 10.55 3.10 5.00
N GLU A 132 11.17 1.96 4.69
CA GLU A 132 12.36 1.45 5.38
C GLU A 132 13.65 1.58 4.56
N ARG A 133 13.57 1.46 3.23
CA ARG A 133 14.76 1.37 2.36
C ARG A 133 14.55 2.06 1.02
N ARG A 134 15.67 2.34 0.34
CA ARG A 134 15.69 3.10 -0.93
C ARG A 134 15.83 2.21 -2.17
N ASP A 135 16.40 1.02 -2.04
CA ASP A 135 16.58 0.06 -3.13
C ASP A 135 15.32 -0.78 -3.34
N VAL A 136 14.23 -0.09 -3.71
CA VAL A 136 12.90 -0.66 -3.92
C VAL A 136 12.48 -0.55 -5.38
N ILE A 137 12.07 -1.67 -5.97
CA ILE A 137 11.36 -1.75 -7.25
C ILE A 137 9.95 -2.24 -6.98
N ILE A 138 8.94 -1.46 -7.35
CA ILE A 138 7.55 -1.92 -7.27
C ILE A 138 7.03 -2.15 -8.68
N VAL A 139 6.58 -3.37 -8.96
CA VAL A 139 5.83 -3.67 -10.19
C VAL A 139 4.34 -3.55 -9.89
N ALA A 140 3.66 -2.64 -10.57
CA ALA A 140 2.29 -2.26 -10.28
C ALA A 140 1.37 -2.28 -11.50
N SER A 141 0.09 -2.44 -11.23
CA SER A 141 -0.98 -2.08 -12.18
C SER A 141 -1.47 -0.66 -11.92
N VAL A 142 -2.50 -0.23 -12.65
CA VAL A 142 -3.22 1.04 -12.36
C VAL A 142 -3.74 1.14 -10.92
N SER A 143 -3.70 0.06 -10.13
CA SER A 143 -3.96 0.16 -8.69
C SER A 143 -3.06 1.17 -7.97
N CYS A 144 -1.87 1.48 -8.50
CA CYS A 144 -0.97 2.48 -7.90
C CYS A 144 -1.54 3.91 -7.87
N ILE A 145 -2.54 4.22 -8.69
CA ILE A 145 -3.21 5.54 -8.72
C ILE A 145 -4.53 5.58 -7.94
N TYR A 146 -4.92 4.47 -7.30
CA TYR A 146 -6.09 4.43 -6.42
C TYR A 146 -5.74 4.87 -5.00
N GLY A 147 -6.77 5.30 -4.27
CA GLY A 147 -6.64 5.85 -2.92
C GLY A 147 -5.99 4.89 -1.93
N LEU A 148 -5.02 5.38 -1.17
CA LEU A 148 -4.43 4.76 0.01
C LEU A 148 -4.57 5.71 1.20
N GLY A 149 -4.21 5.22 2.39
CA GLY A 149 -3.99 6.08 3.54
C GLY A 149 -2.85 7.08 3.30
N ASP A 150 -2.76 8.05 4.19
CA ASP A 150 -1.70 9.05 4.14
C ASP A 150 -0.34 8.37 4.44
N PRO A 151 0.67 8.53 3.57
CA PRO A 151 1.99 7.95 3.80
C PRO A 151 2.64 8.44 5.09
N LYS A 152 2.35 9.68 5.54
CA LYS A 152 2.88 10.21 6.80
C LYS A 152 2.31 9.46 7.99
N ASP A 153 1.01 9.18 7.99
CA ASP A 153 0.39 8.41 9.07
C ASP A 153 0.87 6.97 9.05
N PHE A 154 0.98 6.36 7.87
CA PHE A 154 1.51 5.01 7.75
C PHE A 154 2.91 4.90 8.34
N ARG A 155 3.78 5.88 8.08
CA ARG A 155 5.13 5.97 8.67
C ARG A 155 5.10 6.30 10.17
N SER A 156 4.30 7.28 10.59
CA SER A 156 4.29 7.77 11.99
C SER A 156 3.60 6.84 12.97
N LEU A 157 2.65 6.02 12.50
CA LEU A 157 2.01 5.00 13.32
C LEU A 157 2.93 3.83 13.61
N SER A 158 3.94 3.58 12.76
CA SER A 158 4.87 2.46 12.92
C SER A 158 5.55 2.46 14.29
N VAL A 159 5.75 1.26 14.82
CA VAL A 159 6.32 1.06 16.15
C VAL A 159 7.70 0.47 15.99
N THR A 160 8.70 1.21 16.44
CA THR A 160 10.07 0.75 16.46
C THR A 160 10.39 0.15 17.82
N VAL A 161 10.99 -1.03 17.83
CA VAL A 161 11.53 -1.68 19.03
C VAL A 161 13.04 -1.87 18.91
N GLU A 162 13.80 -1.63 19.98
CA GLU A 162 15.26 -1.72 20.05
C GLU A 162 15.72 -2.44 21.32
N CYS A 163 16.64 -3.40 21.20
CA CYS A 163 17.15 -4.14 22.34
C CYS A 163 17.82 -3.20 23.36
N GLY A 164 17.42 -3.31 24.62
CA GLY A 164 17.90 -2.48 25.73
C GLY A 164 17.15 -1.17 25.93
N GLU A 165 16.10 -0.89 25.16
CA GLU A 165 15.23 0.25 25.42
C GLU A 165 14.20 -0.05 26.53
N GLU A 166 13.79 1.00 27.24
CA GLU A 166 12.71 0.97 28.22
C GLU A 166 11.37 1.07 27.47
N MET A 167 10.72 -0.06 27.26
CA MET A 167 9.37 -0.18 26.72
C MET A 167 8.68 -1.37 27.38
N SER A 168 7.57 -1.12 28.08
CA SER A 168 6.83 -2.21 28.70
C SER A 168 6.11 -3.07 27.66
N ARG A 169 5.95 -4.36 27.97
CA ARG A 169 5.17 -5.30 27.14
C ARG A 169 3.77 -4.77 26.83
N ASN A 170 3.13 -4.13 27.81
CA ASN A 170 1.77 -3.61 27.66
C ASN A 170 1.71 -2.39 26.74
N GLU A 171 2.75 -1.56 26.72
CA GLU A 171 2.87 -0.46 25.76
C GLU A 171 3.04 -1.00 24.34
N PHE A 172 3.92 -1.98 24.14
CA PHE A 172 4.09 -2.62 22.84
C PHE A 172 2.77 -3.25 22.33
N VAL A 173 2.05 -3.99 23.18
CA VAL A 173 0.74 -4.58 22.85
C VAL A 173 -0.29 -3.51 22.45
N ARG A 174 -0.37 -2.40 23.19
CA ARG A 174 -1.27 -1.29 22.81
C ARG A 174 -0.89 -0.69 21.47
N ALA A 175 0.41 -0.55 21.22
CA ALA A 175 0.92 -0.02 19.96
C ALA A 175 0.55 -0.94 18.78
N LEU A 176 0.65 -2.27 18.94
CA LEU A 176 0.18 -3.24 17.94
C LEU A 176 -1.32 -3.13 17.63
N ILE A 177 -2.15 -2.89 18.64
CA ILE A 177 -3.60 -2.67 18.44
C ILE A 177 -3.84 -1.41 17.59
N TYR A 178 -3.11 -0.31 17.85
CA TYR A 178 -3.19 0.89 17.02
C TYR A 178 -2.69 0.67 15.59
N LEU A 179 -1.80 -0.29 15.38
CA LEU A 179 -1.36 -0.75 14.06
C LEU A 179 -2.37 -1.69 13.37
N HIS A 180 -3.57 -1.89 13.94
CA HIS A 180 -4.61 -2.82 13.47
C HIS A 180 -4.21 -4.31 13.52
N TYR A 181 -3.30 -4.68 14.42
CA TYR A 181 -3.07 -6.09 14.69
C TYR A 181 -4.09 -6.64 15.69
N ASN A 182 -4.56 -7.85 15.45
CA ASN A 182 -5.50 -8.53 16.35
C ASN A 182 -4.78 -9.52 17.27
N ARG A 183 -5.22 -9.61 18.53
CA ARG A 183 -4.65 -10.61 19.46
C ARG A 183 -5.30 -11.98 19.21
N ASN A 184 -4.48 -13.00 18.97
CA ASN A 184 -4.90 -14.38 18.86
C ASN A 184 -3.85 -15.30 19.50
N ASP A 185 -4.13 -15.77 20.71
CA ASP A 185 -3.16 -16.57 21.47
C ASP A 185 -3.10 -18.05 21.05
N ILE A 186 -4.06 -18.51 20.23
CA ILE A 186 -4.22 -19.94 19.89
C ILE A 186 -3.49 -20.28 18.59
N ALA A 187 -3.88 -19.62 17.50
CA ALA A 187 -3.38 -19.89 16.16
C ALA A 187 -3.29 -18.57 15.37
N PRO A 188 -2.36 -17.68 15.77
CA PRO A 188 -2.20 -16.39 15.14
C PRO A 188 -1.86 -16.51 13.65
N LYS A 189 -2.47 -15.63 12.86
CA LYS A 189 -2.24 -15.48 11.43
C LYS A 189 -1.51 -14.16 11.15
N ARG A 190 -1.19 -13.88 9.89
CA ARG A 190 -0.64 -12.58 9.47
C ARG A 190 -1.55 -11.44 9.95
N GLY A 191 -0.96 -10.36 10.42
CA GLY A 191 -1.71 -9.24 11.03
C GLY A 191 -2.24 -9.54 12.43
N GLU A 192 -1.76 -10.61 13.07
CA GLU A 192 -2.12 -10.95 14.44
C GLU A 192 -0.88 -11.05 15.33
N PHE A 193 -1.10 -11.04 16.64
CA PHE A 193 -0.05 -11.27 17.62
C PHE A 193 -0.52 -12.16 18.76
N ARG A 194 0.44 -12.80 19.42
CA ARG A 194 0.24 -13.63 20.61
C ARG A 194 1.11 -13.14 21.75
N VAL A 195 0.58 -13.22 22.97
CA VAL A 195 1.35 -12.94 24.19
C VAL A 195 1.54 -14.23 24.98
N SER A 196 2.76 -14.54 25.37
CA SER A 196 3.11 -15.75 26.13
C SER A 196 4.12 -15.41 27.21
N GLY A 197 3.65 -15.17 28.44
CA GLY A 197 4.50 -14.68 29.52
C GLY A 197 5.12 -13.33 29.14
N ASP A 198 6.44 -13.26 29.13
CA ASP A 198 7.21 -12.05 28.83
C ASP A 198 7.61 -11.96 27.34
N THR A 199 6.98 -12.76 26.49
CA THR A 199 7.22 -12.79 25.05
C THR A 199 5.98 -12.31 24.28
N VAL A 200 6.20 -11.49 23.25
CA VAL A 200 5.19 -11.12 22.26
C VAL A 200 5.65 -11.59 20.89
N ASP A 201 4.86 -12.48 20.28
CA ASP A 201 5.05 -12.95 18.91
C ASP A 201 4.14 -12.15 17.97
N VAL A 202 4.71 -11.40 17.04
CA VAL A 202 3.98 -10.59 16.05
C VAL A 202 4.12 -11.21 14.67
N PHE A 203 3.01 -11.62 14.08
CA PHE A 203 2.95 -12.22 12.74
C PHE A 203 2.78 -11.09 11.72
N LEU A 204 3.88 -10.67 11.11
CA LEU A 204 3.91 -9.44 10.31
C LEU A 204 2.93 -9.51 9.13
N ALA A 205 2.19 -8.43 8.90
CA ALA A 205 1.15 -8.39 7.87
C ALA A 205 1.73 -8.34 6.43
N TYR A 206 2.98 -7.92 6.30
CA TYR A 206 3.66 -7.63 5.04
C TYR A 206 4.76 -8.62 4.66
N GLU A 207 5.09 -9.58 5.52
CA GLU A 207 6.10 -10.60 5.20
C GLU A 207 5.83 -11.92 5.92
N ASP A 208 6.39 -13.02 5.41
CA ASP A 208 6.25 -14.35 5.99
C ASP A 208 7.24 -14.57 7.14
N SER A 209 7.14 -13.76 8.17
CA SER A 209 7.97 -13.93 9.38
C SER A 209 7.25 -13.52 10.65
N VAL A 210 7.74 -14.05 11.76
CA VAL A 210 7.32 -13.70 13.12
C VAL A 210 8.41 -12.87 13.75
N LEU A 211 8.06 -11.66 14.16
CA LEU A 211 8.89 -10.84 15.03
C LEU A 211 8.58 -11.23 16.47
N ARG A 212 9.55 -11.85 17.15
CA ARG A 212 9.45 -12.13 18.58
C ARG A 212 10.20 -11.06 19.36
N VAL A 213 9.51 -10.44 20.31
CA VAL A 213 10.06 -9.49 21.28
C VAL A 213 9.96 -10.09 22.67
N GLU A 214 11.10 -10.26 23.32
CA GLU A 214 11.24 -10.79 24.68
C GLU A 214 11.54 -9.63 25.63
N PHE A 215 10.83 -9.59 26.76
CA PHE A 215 10.89 -8.49 27.73
C PHE A 215 11.45 -8.97 29.08
N TRP A 216 12.17 -8.10 29.76
CA TRP A 216 12.56 -8.27 31.16
C TRP A 216 12.03 -7.10 31.98
N GLY A 217 10.88 -7.30 32.64
CA GLY A 217 10.17 -6.19 33.28
C GLY A 217 9.65 -5.20 32.23
N ASP A 218 10.16 -3.98 32.25
CA ASP A 218 9.80 -2.90 31.31
C ASP A 218 10.90 -2.62 30.27
N ASP A 219 11.88 -3.53 30.13
CA ASP A 219 12.95 -3.41 29.14
C ASP A 219 12.80 -4.46 28.03
N VAL A 220 13.11 -4.08 26.79
CA VAL A 220 13.23 -5.01 25.66
C VAL A 220 14.55 -5.78 25.76
N GLU A 221 14.48 -7.07 26.07
CA GLU A 221 15.67 -7.91 26.28
C GLU A 221 16.23 -8.45 24.96
N GLN A 222 15.37 -9.02 24.11
CA GLN A 222 15.80 -9.64 22.86
C GLN A 222 14.75 -9.49 21.75
N ILE A 223 15.22 -9.26 20.52
CA ILE A 223 14.39 -9.22 19.32
C ILE A 223 14.89 -10.29 18.35
N THR A 224 14.01 -11.18 17.92
CA THR A 224 14.33 -12.24 16.96
C THR A 224 13.32 -12.29 15.82
N LYS A 225 13.81 -12.59 14.61
CA LYS A 225 12.99 -12.93 13.45
C LYS A 225 12.96 -14.44 13.30
N ARG A 226 11.76 -14.99 13.11
CA ARG A 226 11.50 -16.44 13.13
C ARG A 226 10.59 -16.85 11.97
N ASP A 227 10.71 -18.10 11.53
CA ASP A 227 9.82 -18.69 10.52
C ASP A 227 8.37 -18.76 11.04
N THR A 228 7.40 -18.49 10.18
CA THR A 228 5.97 -18.43 10.57
C THR A 228 5.34 -19.76 10.95
N LEU A 229 5.88 -20.88 10.45
CA LEU A 229 5.31 -22.22 10.65
C LEU A 229 6.07 -22.99 11.72
N THR A 230 7.41 -22.99 11.67
CA THR A 230 8.27 -23.76 12.57
C THR A 230 8.66 -22.96 13.82
N LEU A 231 8.58 -21.63 13.77
CA LEU A 231 9.11 -20.70 14.79
C LEU A 231 10.61 -20.88 15.06
N GLU A 232 11.33 -21.49 14.12
CA GLU A 232 12.79 -21.57 14.14
C GLU A 232 13.40 -20.18 14.00
N LEU A 233 14.50 -19.96 14.71
CA LEU A 233 15.24 -18.70 14.68
C LEU A 233 15.89 -18.52 13.31
N GLU A 234 15.52 -17.45 12.61
CA GLU A 234 16.17 -17.06 11.36
C GLU A 234 17.34 -16.10 11.63
N MET A 235 17.09 -15.07 12.43
CA MET A 235 18.10 -14.08 12.79
C MET A 235 17.76 -13.33 14.07
N GLU A 236 18.82 -12.88 14.76
CA GLU A 236 18.70 -11.92 15.86
C GLU A 236 18.77 -10.50 15.32
N LEU A 237 17.95 -9.62 15.89
CA LEU A 237 17.84 -8.23 15.50
C LEU A 237 18.24 -7.34 16.68
N LYS A 238 18.95 -6.25 16.40
CA LYS A 238 19.17 -5.19 17.40
C LYS A 238 17.98 -4.25 17.50
N LYS A 239 17.25 -4.11 16.40
CA LYS A 239 16.18 -3.14 16.20
C LYS A 239 15.25 -3.66 15.12
N SER A 240 13.95 -3.40 15.26
CA SER A 240 12.93 -3.72 14.25
C SER A 240 11.83 -2.68 14.24
N THR A 241 11.20 -2.46 13.08
CA THR A 241 10.04 -1.58 12.96
C THR A 241 8.85 -2.39 12.50
N VAL A 242 7.73 -2.30 13.23
CA VAL A 242 6.45 -2.90 12.88
C VAL A 242 5.58 -1.85 12.20
N PHE A 243 5.23 -2.09 10.93
CA PHE A 243 4.33 -1.23 10.15
C PHE A 243 2.85 -1.62 10.33
N PRO A 244 1.89 -0.73 10.03
CA PRO A 244 0.47 -1.05 10.14
C PRO A 244 0.04 -2.28 9.33
N ALA A 245 -0.90 -3.06 9.87
CA ALA A 245 -1.52 -4.20 9.20
C ALA A 245 -2.57 -3.80 8.14
N SER A 246 -2.81 -2.49 7.94
CA SER A 246 -3.76 -1.96 6.99
C SER A 246 -3.30 -0.62 6.42
N HIS A 247 -3.50 -0.39 5.11
CA HIS A 247 -3.25 0.90 4.47
C HIS A 247 -4.20 2.01 4.95
N PHE A 248 -5.27 1.68 5.66
CA PHE A 248 -6.24 2.65 6.20
C PHE A 248 -6.15 2.80 7.72
N ALA A 249 -5.09 2.27 8.34
CA ALA A 249 -4.80 2.52 9.74
C ALA A 249 -4.69 4.03 10.00
N MET A 250 -5.41 4.51 11.01
CA MET A 250 -5.42 5.94 11.35
C MET A 250 -5.62 6.18 12.85
N PRO A 251 -5.13 7.30 13.40
CA PRO A 251 -5.33 7.64 14.81
C PRO A 251 -6.82 7.81 15.16
N GLU A 252 -7.23 7.37 16.34
CA GLU A 252 -8.63 7.47 16.81
C GLU A 252 -9.14 8.93 16.83
N GLU A 253 -8.28 9.89 17.20
CA GLU A 253 -8.61 11.33 17.21
C GLU A 253 -9.06 11.84 15.84
N ARG A 254 -8.52 11.23 14.77
CA ARG A 254 -8.85 11.60 13.40
C ARG A 254 -10.28 11.22 13.05
N VAL A 255 -10.73 10.03 13.44
CA VAL A 255 -12.11 9.56 13.25
C VAL A 255 -13.08 10.52 13.91
N LYS A 256 -12.84 10.89 15.18
CA LYS A 256 -13.67 11.84 15.93
C LYS A 256 -13.75 13.20 15.24
N SER A 257 -12.63 13.71 14.76
CA SER A 257 -12.62 15.01 14.08
C SER A 257 -13.23 14.98 12.67
N ALA A 258 -13.19 13.84 11.98
CA ALA A 258 -13.80 13.68 10.67
C ALA A 258 -15.32 13.60 10.77
N GLU A 259 -15.83 13.01 11.86
CA GLU A 259 -17.25 12.86 12.13
C GLU A 259 -18.00 14.20 12.07
N GLU A 260 -17.51 15.23 12.76
CA GLU A 260 -18.14 16.56 12.76
C GLU A 260 -18.25 17.13 11.33
N ALA A 261 -17.20 16.97 10.52
CA ALA A 261 -17.17 17.41 9.13
C ALA A 261 -18.14 16.60 8.25
N ILE A 262 -18.23 15.28 8.45
CA ILE A 262 -19.17 14.40 7.74
C ILE A 262 -20.61 14.78 8.08
N LEU A 263 -20.94 14.95 9.36
CA LEU A 263 -22.28 15.34 9.81
C LEU A 263 -22.68 16.72 9.28
N SER A 264 -21.73 17.66 9.22
CA SER A 264 -21.98 18.98 8.64
C SER A 264 -22.29 18.91 7.14
N GLU A 265 -21.50 18.17 6.36
CA GLU A 265 -21.74 17.96 4.92
C GLU A 265 -23.07 17.22 4.69
N LEU A 266 -23.37 16.21 5.52
CA LEU A 266 -24.64 15.48 5.47
C LEU A 266 -25.82 16.43 5.67
N ALA A 267 -25.77 17.29 6.69
CA ALA A 267 -26.84 18.23 7.01
C ALA A 267 -27.08 19.25 5.87
N GLU A 268 -26.02 19.70 5.20
CA GLU A 268 -26.13 20.56 4.03
C GLU A 268 -26.75 19.81 2.85
N GLN A 269 -26.28 18.60 2.56
CA GLN A 269 -26.75 17.79 1.43
C GLN A 269 -28.22 17.37 1.59
N VAL A 270 -28.65 17.01 2.80
CA VAL A 270 -30.06 16.71 3.11
C VAL A 270 -30.94 17.93 2.82
N LYS A 271 -30.55 19.13 3.27
CA LYS A 271 -31.30 20.37 2.98
C LYS A 271 -31.40 20.66 1.49
N VAL A 272 -30.36 20.35 0.71
CA VAL A 272 -30.38 20.50 -0.75
C VAL A 272 -31.42 19.57 -1.38
N PHE A 273 -31.42 18.29 -0.99
CA PHE A 273 -32.41 17.32 -1.49
C PHE A 273 -33.84 17.66 -1.08
N GLU A 274 -34.06 18.06 0.17
CA GLU A 274 -35.39 18.50 0.65
C GLU A 274 -35.91 19.71 -0.12
N LYS A 275 -35.06 20.73 -0.36
CA LYS A 275 -35.42 21.91 -1.17
C LYS A 275 -35.76 21.55 -2.62
N GLN A 276 -35.19 20.47 -3.15
CA GLN A 276 -35.47 19.96 -4.50
C GLN A 276 -36.68 19.00 -4.53
N GLY A 277 -37.33 18.74 -3.40
CA GLY A 277 -38.43 17.76 -3.30
C GLY A 277 -37.98 16.29 -3.37
N ARG A 278 -36.67 16.02 -3.25
CA ARG A 278 -36.05 14.70 -3.32
C ARG A 278 -35.99 14.03 -1.95
N LEU A 279 -37.16 13.82 -1.34
CA LEU A 279 -37.29 13.39 0.05
C LEU A 279 -36.76 11.97 0.29
N VAL A 280 -36.91 11.08 -0.70
CA VAL A 280 -36.41 9.70 -0.60
C VAL A 280 -34.88 9.68 -0.59
N GLU A 281 -34.23 10.47 -1.45
CA GLU A 281 -32.77 10.57 -1.47
C GLU A 281 -32.21 11.25 -0.21
N ALA A 282 -32.90 12.27 0.30
CA ALA A 282 -32.58 12.88 1.60
C ALA A 282 -32.62 11.86 2.74
N GLN A 283 -33.65 11.02 2.78
CA GLN A 283 -33.77 9.97 3.78
C GLN A 283 -32.68 8.88 3.60
N ARG A 284 -32.43 8.43 2.36
CA ARG A 284 -31.43 7.40 2.07
C ARG A 284 -30.02 7.82 2.49
N ILE A 285 -29.58 9.03 2.11
CA ILE A 285 -28.23 9.51 2.47
C ILE A 285 -28.09 9.67 3.99
N TYR A 286 -29.12 10.21 4.65
CA TYR A 286 -29.12 10.36 6.11
C TYR A 286 -28.97 9.02 6.84
N GLN A 287 -29.81 8.03 6.48
CA GLN A 287 -29.78 6.73 7.13
C GLN A 287 -28.44 6.00 6.92
N ARG A 288 -27.92 5.99 5.68
CA ARG A 288 -26.65 5.32 5.38
C ARG A 288 -25.48 5.99 6.11
N THR A 289 -25.36 7.31 6.02
CA THR A 289 -24.23 8.03 6.63
C THR A 289 -24.27 7.95 8.17
N MET A 290 -25.45 8.02 8.79
CA MET A 290 -25.56 7.85 10.25
C MET A 290 -25.13 6.46 10.71
N TYR A 291 -25.55 5.41 9.99
CA TYR A 291 -25.11 4.04 10.27
C TYR A 291 -23.59 3.90 10.14
N ASP A 292 -22.99 4.42 9.07
CA ASP A 292 -21.54 4.35 8.88
C ASP A 292 -20.77 5.10 9.97
N ILE A 293 -21.29 6.23 10.46
CA ILE A 293 -20.71 6.97 11.59
C ILE A 293 -20.79 6.17 12.89
N GLU A 294 -21.92 5.52 13.17
CA GLU A 294 -22.03 4.63 14.34
C GLU A 294 -21.01 3.50 14.28
N MET A 295 -20.86 2.86 13.12
CA MET A 295 -19.85 1.82 12.90
C MET A 295 -18.41 2.34 13.09
N MET A 296 -18.10 3.53 12.56
CA MET A 296 -16.79 4.16 12.76
C MET A 296 -16.52 4.50 14.24
N ARG A 297 -17.53 4.89 15.01
CA ARG A 297 -17.40 5.17 16.45
C ARG A 297 -17.17 3.92 17.27
N GLU A 298 -17.91 2.84 16.98
CA GLU A 298 -17.86 1.61 17.78
C GLU A 298 -16.67 0.72 17.42
N LEU A 299 -16.36 0.61 16.12
CA LEU A 299 -15.37 -0.34 15.61
C LEU A 299 -14.12 0.32 15.01
N GLY A 300 -14.10 1.65 14.88
CA GLY A 300 -13.02 2.38 14.19
C GLY A 300 -13.03 2.21 12.66
N PHE A 301 -14.03 1.53 12.10
CA PHE A 301 -14.14 1.21 10.67
C PHE A 301 -15.61 1.06 10.24
N CYS A 302 -15.90 1.32 8.96
CA CYS A 302 -17.18 1.00 8.32
C CYS A 302 -16.96 0.43 6.90
N ASN A 303 -17.93 -0.34 6.40
CA ASN A 303 -17.90 -0.79 5.02
C ASN A 303 -17.98 0.41 4.07
N GLY A 304 -17.03 0.53 3.15
CA GLY A 304 -16.98 1.70 2.26
C GLY A 304 -16.27 2.91 2.89
N ILE A 305 -15.44 2.71 3.94
CA ILE A 305 -14.67 3.78 4.58
C ILE A 305 -13.88 4.65 3.60
N GLU A 306 -13.49 4.11 2.44
CA GLU A 306 -12.83 4.84 1.36
C GLU A 306 -13.65 6.03 0.83
N ASN A 307 -14.98 5.98 0.93
CA ASN A 307 -15.89 7.07 0.55
C ASN A 307 -15.74 8.29 1.48
N TYR A 308 -15.29 8.08 2.71
CA TYR A 308 -15.04 9.12 3.71
C TYR A 308 -13.58 9.61 3.71
N SER A 309 -12.73 9.07 2.83
CA SER A 309 -11.28 9.31 2.82
C SER A 309 -10.87 10.79 2.80
N ARG A 310 -11.65 11.69 2.18
CA ARG A 310 -11.38 13.13 2.20
C ARG A 310 -11.50 13.70 3.61
N HIS A 311 -12.59 13.39 4.31
CA HIS A 311 -12.86 13.85 5.67
C HIS A 311 -11.88 13.25 6.66
N LEU A 312 -11.66 11.94 6.54
CA LEU A 312 -10.72 11.21 7.40
C LEU A 312 -9.32 11.83 7.28
N ALA A 313 -8.85 12.12 6.06
CA ALA A 313 -7.55 12.76 5.85
C ALA A 313 -7.55 14.29 6.04
N LYS A 314 -8.67 14.91 6.45
CA LYS A 314 -8.85 16.37 6.57
C LYS A 314 -8.37 17.16 5.35
N ARG A 315 -8.62 16.62 4.15
CA ARG A 315 -8.22 17.26 2.90
C ARG A 315 -9.32 18.19 2.40
N ASP A 316 -8.93 19.24 1.68
CA ASP A 316 -9.88 20.15 1.05
C ASP A 316 -10.75 19.45 0.00
N ALA A 317 -11.96 19.97 -0.22
CA ALA A 317 -12.84 19.51 -1.29
C ALA A 317 -12.14 19.64 -2.67
N GLY A 318 -12.27 18.61 -3.50
CA GLY A 318 -11.62 18.55 -4.81
C GLY A 318 -10.14 18.14 -4.78
N SER A 319 -9.54 17.96 -3.60
CA SER A 319 -8.17 17.44 -3.50
C SER A 319 -8.06 15.99 -3.98
N ARG A 320 -6.93 15.65 -4.62
CA ARG A 320 -6.62 14.27 -5.02
C ARG A 320 -6.37 13.39 -3.78
N PRO A 321 -6.73 12.09 -3.82
CA PRO A 321 -6.37 11.16 -2.76
C PRO A 321 -4.85 10.95 -2.70
N TRP A 322 -4.39 10.43 -1.56
CA TRP A 322 -3.09 9.80 -1.45
C TRP A 322 -3.10 8.50 -2.23
N THR A 323 -1.98 8.19 -2.89
CA THR A 323 -1.81 7.03 -3.77
C THR A 323 -0.44 6.41 -3.53
N LEU A 324 -0.13 5.28 -4.16
CA LEU A 324 1.21 4.67 -4.04
C LEU A 324 2.31 5.65 -4.46
N LEU A 325 2.04 6.52 -5.43
CA LEU A 325 3.02 7.51 -5.91
C LEU A 325 3.47 8.47 -4.80
N ASP A 326 2.64 8.69 -3.78
CA ASP A 326 2.93 9.57 -2.66
C ASP A 326 3.78 8.92 -1.57
N TYR A 327 3.96 7.59 -1.63
CA TYR A 327 4.85 6.84 -0.74
C TYR A 327 6.31 6.89 -1.20
N PHE A 328 6.55 7.24 -2.46
CA PHE A 328 7.90 7.49 -2.97
C PHE A 328 8.38 8.87 -2.51
N ASP A 329 9.62 8.94 -2.01
CA ASP A 329 10.30 10.22 -1.79
C ASP A 329 10.59 10.93 -3.14
N GLU A 330 11.02 12.20 -3.14
CA GLU A 330 11.09 13.04 -4.36
C GLU A 330 11.95 12.46 -5.52
N ASP A 331 13.00 11.69 -5.22
CA ASP A 331 13.95 11.16 -6.23
C ASP A 331 13.66 9.68 -6.59
N TRP A 332 12.66 9.46 -7.44
CA TRP A 332 12.24 8.13 -7.92
C TRP A 332 12.03 8.09 -9.45
N LEU A 333 11.92 6.88 -10.00
CA LEU A 333 11.73 6.63 -11.43
C LEU A 333 10.38 5.97 -11.71
N LEU A 334 9.68 6.45 -12.75
CA LEU A 334 8.55 5.76 -13.34
C LEU A 334 8.97 5.12 -14.66
N MET A 335 8.86 3.80 -14.76
CA MET A 335 8.98 3.08 -16.01
C MET A 335 7.61 2.53 -16.43
N VAL A 336 7.18 2.84 -17.64
CA VAL A 336 5.85 2.44 -18.13
C VAL A 336 6.02 1.38 -19.21
N ASP A 337 5.68 0.14 -18.87
CA ASP A 337 5.64 -0.97 -19.81
C ASP A 337 4.46 -0.81 -20.77
N GLU A 338 4.68 -1.16 -22.04
CA GLU A 338 3.72 -1.02 -23.15
C GLU A 338 2.92 0.31 -23.09
N SER A 339 3.65 1.42 -23.01
CA SER A 339 3.13 2.77 -22.71
C SER A 339 1.96 3.22 -23.61
N HIS A 340 1.92 2.77 -24.86
CA HIS A 340 0.84 3.03 -25.81
C HIS A 340 -0.53 2.52 -25.33
N VAL A 341 -0.57 1.44 -24.55
CA VAL A 341 -1.79 0.91 -23.90
C VAL A 341 -1.91 1.47 -22.49
N THR A 342 -0.84 1.38 -21.71
CA THR A 342 -0.86 1.67 -20.25
C THR A 342 -1.25 3.11 -19.95
N LEU A 343 -0.72 4.09 -20.69
CA LEU A 343 -1.06 5.51 -20.45
C LEU A 343 -2.53 5.84 -20.78
N SER A 344 -3.08 5.18 -21.81
CA SER A 344 -4.50 5.33 -22.18
C SER A 344 -5.40 4.77 -21.09
N GLN A 345 -5.06 3.61 -20.54
CA GLN A 345 -5.79 2.99 -19.43
C GLN A 345 -5.75 3.88 -18.17
N VAL A 346 -4.57 4.36 -17.76
CA VAL A 346 -4.41 5.28 -16.62
C VAL A 346 -5.33 6.48 -16.74
N ARG A 347 -5.38 7.11 -17.92
CA ARG A 347 -6.24 8.29 -18.17
C ARG A 347 -7.74 7.97 -18.05
N ALA A 348 -8.14 6.75 -18.41
CA ALA A 348 -9.55 6.35 -18.38
C ALA A 348 -10.07 6.10 -16.96
N MET A 349 -9.21 5.71 -16.01
CA MET A 349 -9.64 5.30 -14.65
C MET A 349 -10.43 6.38 -13.91
N TYR A 350 -9.99 7.65 -13.98
CA TYR A 350 -10.68 8.75 -13.32
C TYR A 350 -12.10 8.97 -13.85
N LYS A 351 -12.28 8.99 -15.18
CA LYS A 351 -13.60 9.18 -15.80
C LYS A 351 -14.53 8.01 -15.52
N ALA A 352 -13.99 6.79 -15.47
CA ALA A 352 -14.75 5.60 -15.13
C ALA A 352 -15.26 5.66 -13.67
N ASP A 353 -14.42 6.03 -12.71
CA ASP A 353 -14.85 6.19 -11.31
C ASP A 353 -15.87 7.32 -11.15
N GLN A 354 -15.67 8.46 -11.81
CA GLN A 354 -16.63 9.57 -11.78
C GLN A 354 -17.98 9.26 -12.45
N SER A 355 -18.02 8.42 -13.49
CA SER A 355 -19.29 8.08 -14.14
C SER A 355 -20.10 7.06 -13.34
N ARG A 356 -19.44 6.34 -12.42
CA ARG A 356 -20.05 5.34 -11.55
C ARG A 356 -20.68 5.95 -10.31
N LYS A 357 -19.99 6.94 -9.71
CA LYS A 357 -20.48 7.73 -8.57
C LYS A 357 -21.55 8.71 -9.04
#